data_AF-A0A2N3XSI9-F1
#
_entry.id   AF-A0A2N3XSI9-F1
#
_cell.length_a   1.000
_cell.length_b   1.000
_cell.length_c   1.000
_cell.angle_alpha   90.00
_cell.angle_beta   90.00
_cell.angle_gamma   90.00
#
_symmetry.space_group_name_H-M   'P 1'
#
loop_
_entity.id
_entity.type
_entity.pdbx_description
1 polymer ?
#
loop_
_entity_poly.entity_id
_entity_poly.type
_entity_poly.pdbx_seq_one_letter_code
_entity_poly.pdbx_strand_id
1 'polypeptide(L)'
;MTEPSQSPSDLVAERIKKTRQKRGFTTTKALAQRCAEIGAPQLTAPVLMNIESGRRDDAGRRRRNITVDELLALSLALNVSPLSLLTPKDDLATVDVTPSLTLEGEALGKWIAGREPEFAGVPPFDTEDSDTFQWEADLPAWRRVEILDERLQRDAEIRKSFRRTDALRAEIERRIEAGELPADVHTAWKWRATTDSWTLTSPSGECVEIPRPESED
;
A
#
# COMPACT_ATOMS: atom_id res chain seq x y z
N MET A 1 -11.40 -19.93 5.19
CA MET A 1 -10.72 -20.01 6.50
C MET A 1 -9.93 -18.72 6.64
N THR A 2 -10.37 -17.81 7.50
CA THR A 2 -9.64 -16.57 7.78
C THR A 2 -8.35 -16.95 8.49
N GLU A 3 -7.18 -16.57 7.95
CA GLU A 3 -5.92 -16.78 8.67
C GLU A 3 -6.00 -16.11 10.05
N PRO A 4 -5.43 -16.72 11.11
CA PRO A 4 -5.45 -16.12 12.44
C PRO A 4 -4.72 -14.77 12.38
N SER A 5 -5.41 -13.72 12.82
CA SER A 5 -4.81 -12.39 12.97
C SER A 5 -3.61 -12.45 13.92
N GLN A 6 -2.54 -11.73 13.56
CA GLN A 6 -1.29 -11.73 14.33
C GLN A 6 -0.96 -10.33 14.87
N SER A 7 -0.31 -10.30 16.04
CA SER A 7 0.18 -9.04 16.60
C SER A 7 1.34 -8.46 15.75
N PRO A 8 1.60 -7.13 15.80
CA PRO A 8 2.74 -6.53 15.12
C PRO A 8 4.09 -7.17 15.47
N SER A 9 4.28 -7.57 16.73
CA SER A 9 5.51 -8.25 17.16
C SER A 9 5.64 -9.66 16.58
N ASP A 10 4.54 -10.36 16.35
CA ASP A 10 4.54 -11.68 15.72
C ASP A 10 4.81 -11.57 14.22
N LEU A 11 4.17 -10.60 13.56
CA LEU A 11 4.44 -10.26 12.17
C LEU A 11 5.92 -9.94 11.96
N VAL A 12 6.47 -9.01 12.75
CA VAL A 12 7.89 -8.62 12.63
C VAL A 12 8.81 -9.81 12.87
N ALA A 13 8.54 -10.66 13.87
CA ALA A 13 9.33 -11.87 14.12
C ALA A 13 9.33 -12.84 12.92
N GLU A 14 8.16 -13.07 12.34
CA GLU A 14 7.99 -13.90 11.14
C GLU A 14 8.75 -13.31 9.95
N ARG A 15 8.63 -12.00 9.74
CA ARG A 15 9.31 -11.26 8.67
C ARG A 15 10.82 -11.29 8.82
N ILE A 16 11.34 -11.14 10.05
CA ILE A 16 12.77 -11.27 10.35
C ILE A 16 13.26 -12.66 9.94
N LYS A 17 12.59 -13.73 10.39
CA LYS A 17 12.98 -15.11 10.08
C LYS A 17 13.01 -15.36 8.58
N LYS A 18 11.94 -15.00 7.87
CA LYS A 18 11.81 -15.17 6.40
C LYS A 18 12.86 -14.35 5.66
N THR A 19 13.09 -13.10 6.06
CA THR A 19 14.06 -12.21 5.40
C THR A 19 15.49 -12.65 5.66
N ARG A 20 15.80 -13.07 6.90
CA ARG A 20 17.09 -13.64 7.29
C ARG A 20 17.46 -14.82 6.39
N GLN A 21 16.55 -15.79 6.24
CA GLN A 21 16.75 -16.96 5.38
C GLN A 21 16.98 -16.57 3.92
N LYS A 22 16.18 -15.64 3.37
CA LYS A 22 16.34 -15.13 2.00
C LYS A 22 17.66 -14.39 1.76
N ARG A 23 18.20 -13.75 2.79
CA ARG A 23 19.50 -13.05 2.76
C ARG A 23 20.70 -13.97 2.98
N GLY A 24 20.49 -15.29 3.04
CA GLY A 24 21.57 -16.28 3.17
C GLY A 24 22.09 -16.46 4.60
N PHE A 25 21.49 -15.79 5.59
CA PHE A 25 21.80 -16.03 7.00
C PHE A 25 21.12 -17.32 7.45
N THR A 26 21.79 -18.46 7.31
CA THR A 26 21.23 -19.78 7.62
C THR A 26 20.92 -19.96 9.11
N THR A 27 21.65 -19.27 9.99
CA THR A 27 21.48 -19.36 11.46
C THR A 27 21.28 -17.99 12.09
N THR A 28 20.69 -17.95 13.30
CA THR A 28 20.61 -16.73 14.12
C THR A 28 21.99 -16.24 14.54
N LYS A 29 22.99 -17.13 14.64
CA LYS A 29 24.39 -16.75 14.93
C LYS A 29 24.98 -15.84 13.86
N ALA A 30 24.72 -16.13 12.59
CA ALA A 30 25.21 -15.31 11.49
C ALA A 30 24.57 -13.90 11.49
N LEU A 31 23.26 -13.82 11.77
CA LEU A 31 22.60 -12.52 11.91
C LEU A 31 23.07 -11.76 13.16
N ALA A 32 23.29 -12.45 14.28
CA ALA A 32 23.81 -11.83 15.51
C ALA A 32 25.22 -11.22 15.29
N GLN A 33 26.09 -11.93 14.56
CA GLN A 33 27.39 -11.42 14.18
C GLN A 33 27.26 -10.13 13.36
N ARG A 34 26.36 -10.13 12.38
CA ARG A 34 26.06 -8.93 11.58
C ARG A 34 25.52 -7.78 12.44
N CYS A 35 24.67 -8.07 13.42
CA CYS A 35 24.16 -7.06 14.36
C CYS A 35 25.29 -6.45 15.20
N ALA A 36 26.24 -7.27 15.68
CA ALA A 36 27.40 -6.79 16.41
C ALA A 36 28.29 -5.86 15.56
N GLU A 37 28.52 -6.20 14.28
CA GLU A 37 29.30 -5.39 13.35
C GLU A 37 28.72 -3.98 13.11
N ILE A 38 27.39 -3.84 13.18
CA ILE A 38 26.69 -2.56 12.99
C ILE A 38 26.42 -1.82 14.32
N GLY A 39 27.02 -2.27 15.43
CA GLY A 39 26.90 -1.60 16.73
C GLY A 39 25.70 -2.03 17.59
N ALA A 40 25.08 -3.18 17.29
CA ALA A 40 24.00 -3.77 18.07
C ALA A 40 24.38 -5.14 18.69
N PRO A 41 25.44 -5.24 19.52
CA PRO A 41 25.94 -6.50 20.09
C PRO A 41 24.96 -7.18 21.07
N GLN A 42 23.97 -6.45 21.59
CA GLN A 42 22.92 -6.99 22.45
C GLN A 42 21.97 -7.96 21.72
N LEU A 43 21.89 -7.90 20.38
CA LEU A 43 21.11 -8.81 19.53
C LEU A 43 21.84 -10.15 19.32
N THR A 44 22.06 -10.86 20.43
CA THR A 44 22.76 -12.14 20.46
C THR A 44 21.94 -13.27 19.81
N ALA A 45 22.61 -14.38 19.43
CA ALA A 45 21.93 -15.52 18.80
C ALA A 45 20.76 -16.10 19.65
N PRO A 46 20.86 -16.21 20.99
CA PRO A 46 19.73 -16.59 21.84
C PRO A 46 18.59 -15.55 21.84
N VAL A 47 18.92 -14.26 21.82
CA VAL A 47 17.92 -13.18 21.73
C VAL A 47 17.16 -13.28 20.41
N LEU A 48 17.87 -13.43 19.29
CA LEU A 48 17.26 -13.59 17.97
C LEU A 48 16.40 -14.86 17.88
N MET A 49 16.83 -15.96 18.49
CA MET A 49 16.03 -17.19 18.55
C MET A 49 14.74 -16.99 19.34
N ASN A 50 14.79 -16.27 20.46
CA ASN A 50 13.61 -15.91 21.24
C ASN A 50 12.70 -14.94 20.47
N ILE A 51 13.28 -14.02 19.70
CA ILE A 51 12.53 -13.10 18.84
C ILE A 51 11.79 -13.90 17.76
N GLU A 52 12.47 -14.75 17.01
CA GLU A 52 11.86 -15.50 15.89
C GLU A 52 10.84 -16.55 16.33
N SER A 53 11.03 -17.15 17.52
CA SER A 53 10.05 -18.10 18.08
C SER A 53 8.89 -17.42 18.78
N GLY A 54 9.06 -16.16 19.19
CA GLY A 54 8.07 -15.42 19.99
C GLY A 54 7.76 -16.06 21.32
N ARG A 55 8.74 -16.74 21.95
CA ARG A 55 8.65 -17.51 23.21
C ARG A 55 7.37 -17.18 24.01
N ARG A 56 6.43 -18.13 24.06
CA ARG A 56 5.07 -17.91 24.56
C ARG A 56 4.96 -18.08 26.08
N ASP A 57 4.04 -17.34 26.70
CA ASP A 57 3.59 -17.56 28.08
C ASP A 57 2.52 -18.67 28.12
N ASP A 58 2.04 -19.00 29.31
CA ASP A 58 1.05 -20.07 29.52
C ASP A 58 -0.32 -19.72 28.90
N ALA A 59 -0.57 -18.44 28.60
CA ALA A 59 -1.76 -17.95 27.91
C ALA A 59 -1.59 -17.89 26.39
N GLY A 60 -0.48 -18.41 25.84
CA GLY A 60 -0.20 -18.40 24.40
C GLY A 60 0.20 -17.04 23.85
N ARG A 61 0.44 -16.03 24.69
CA ARG A 61 0.90 -14.70 24.29
C ARG A 61 2.40 -14.67 24.22
N ARG A 62 2.95 -13.74 23.43
CA ARG A 62 4.39 -13.49 23.40
C ARG A 62 4.86 -13.02 24.77
N ARG A 63 5.92 -13.62 25.35
CA ARG A 63 6.47 -13.18 26.64
C ARG A 63 7.07 -11.77 26.60
N ARG A 64 7.54 -11.36 25.43
CA ARG A 64 8.21 -10.07 25.21
C ARG A 64 7.97 -9.57 23.80
N ASN A 65 7.51 -8.33 23.68
CA ASN A 65 7.37 -7.63 22.39
C ASN A 65 8.73 -7.24 21.80
N ILE A 66 8.74 -7.00 20.49
CA ILE A 66 9.91 -6.44 19.82
C ILE A 66 9.91 -4.94 20.06
N THR A 67 11.04 -4.40 20.49
CA THR A 67 11.22 -2.95 20.71
C THR A 67 11.48 -2.23 19.39
N VAL A 68 11.25 -0.91 19.36
CA VAL A 68 11.55 -0.08 18.18
C VAL A 68 13.05 -0.10 17.85
N ASP A 69 13.91 -0.06 18.87
CA ASP A 69 15.36 -0.14 18.70
C ASP A 69 15.80 -1.44 18.02
N GLU A 70 15.21 -2.57 18.43
CA GLU A 70 15.46 -3.86 17.80
C GLU A 70 14.93 -3.93 16.37
N LEU A 71 13.75 -3.37 16.10
CA LEU A 71 13.21 -3.27 14.75
C LEU A 71 14.18 -2.52 13.84
N LEU A 72 14.64 -1.33 14.24
CA LEU A 72 15.55 -0.51 13.43
C LEU A 72 16.91 -1.19 13.24
N ALA A 73 17.48 -1.76 14.30
CA ALA A 73 18.75 -2.48 14.22
C ALA A 73 18.65 -3.71 13.29
N LEU A 74 17.55 -4.47 13.36
CA LEU A 74 17.34 -5.64 12.51
C LEU A 74 17.04 -5.27 11.06
N SER A 75 16.29 -4.20 10.81
CA SER A 75 16.11 -3.62 9.49
C SER A 75 17.43 -3.26 8.84
N LEU A 76 18.31 -2.59 9.60
CA LEU A 76 19.65 -2.24 9.15
C LEU A 76 20.51 -3.48 8.90
N ALA A 77 20.52 -4.46 9.81
CA ALA A 77 21.27 -5.70 9.67
C ALA A 77 20.85 -6.53 8.45
N LEU A 78 19.54 -6.57 8.16
CA LEU A 78 18.95 -7.31 7.05
C LEU A 78 18.92 -6.51 5.73
N ASN A 79 19.34 -5.24 5.77
CA ASN A 79 19.29 -4.28 4.68
C ASN A 79 17.89 -4.21 4.03
N VAL A 80 16.88 -3.91 4.85
CA VAL A 80 15.48 -3.73 4.43
C VAL A 80 14.87 -2.54 5.15
N SER A 81 13.83 -1.93 4.55
CA SER A 81 13.05 -0.89 5.23
C SER A 81 12.34 -1.46 6.47
N PRO A 82 12.24 -0.69 7.58
CA PRO A 82 11.38 -1.05 8.72
C PRO A 82 9.93 -1.33 8.30
N LEU A 83 9.42 -0.58 7.32
CA LEU A 83 8.08 -0.80 6.76
C LEU A 83 7.94 -2.23 6.23
N SER A 84 8.96 -2.77 5.56
CA SER A 84 8.92 -4.14 5.02
C SER A 84 8.90 -5.23 6.11
N LEU A 85 9.27 -4.91 7.36
CA LEU A 85 9.13 -5.83 8.49
C LEU A 85 7.80 -5.62 9.22
N LEU A 86 7.25 -4.41 9.17
CA LEU A 86 5.98 -4.04 9.80
C LEU A 86 4.74 -4.35 8.95
N THR A 87 4.90 -4.70 7.68
CA THR A 87 3.78 -5.07 6.81
C THR A 87 3.84 -6.54 6.39
N PRO A 88 2.69 -7.23 6.32
CA PRO A 88 2.63 -8.57 5.75
C PRO A 88 2.97 -8.53 4.25
N LYS A 89 3.24 -9.71 3.68
CA LYS A 89 3.51 -9.83 2.24
C LYS A 89 2.23 -10.01 1.41
N ASP A 90 1.19 -10.50 2.07
CA ASP A 90 -0.14 -10.66 1.51
C ASP A 90 -0.94 -9.45 1.97
N ASP A 91 -1.49 -8.71 1.01
CA ASP A 91 -2.21 -7.47 1.24
C ASP A 91 -3.49 -7.71 2.04
N LEU A 92 -4.07 -8.92 1.93
CA LEU A 92 -5.27 -9.34 2.66
C LEU A 92 -4.98 -9.94 4.04
N ALA A 93 -3.71 -10.15 4.40
CA ALA A 93 -3.37 -10.62 5.72
C ALA A 93 -3.69 -9.55 6.77
N THR A 94 -4.24 -9.97 7.90
CA THR A 94 -4.70 -9.06 8.96
C THR A 94 -3.71 -8.97 10.11
N VAL A 95 -3.65 -7.79 10.73
CA VAL A 95 -2.76 -7.46 11.84
C VAL A 95 -3.54 -6.77 12.94
N ASP A 96 -3.48 -7.32 14.15
CA ASP A 96 -4.09 -6.73 15.35
C ASP A 96 -3.20 -5.59 15.89
N VAL A 97 -3.33 -4.40 15.30
CA VAL A 97 -2.57 -3.21 15.70
C VAL A 97 -2.79 -2.87 17.18
N THR A 98 -4.03 -3.01 17.65
CA THR A 98 -4.40 -2.97 19.07
C THR A 98 -5.40 -4.09 19.37
N PRO A 99 -5.70 -4.41 20.65
CA PRO A 99 -6.70 -5.42 20.98
C PRO A 99 -8.10 -5.18 20.40
N SER A 100 -8.43 -3.94 20.02
CA SER A 100 -9.72 -3.55 19.45
C SER A 100 -9.63 -3.11 17.98
N LEU A 101 -8.45 -3.15 17.36
CA LEU A 101 -8.25 -2.68 15.99
C LEU A 101 -7.39 -3.66 15.20
N THR A 102 -8.01 -4.24 14.18
CA THR A 102 -7.37 -5.12 13.21
C THR A 102 -7.35 -4.42 11.85
N LEU A 103 -6.20 -4.39 11.19
CA LEU A 103 -6.04 -3.82 9.86
C LEU A 103 -5.59 -4.87 8.86
N GLU A 104 -6.03 -4.72 7.61
CA GLU A 104 -5.43 -5.42 6.47
C GLU A 104 -4.03 -4.88 6.18
N GLY A 105 -3.18 -5.72 5.59
CA GLY A 105 -1.78 -5.44 5.31
C GLY A 105 -1.56 -4.19 4.47
N GLU A 106 -2.38 -4.02 3.43
CA GLU A 106 -2.30 -2.84 2.56
C GLU A 106 -2.63 -1.55 3.34
N ALA A 107 -3.72 -1.55 4.10
CA ALA A 107 -4.15 -0.41 4.91
C ALA A 107 -3.10 -0.04 5.96
N LEU A 108 -2.55 -1.04 6.66
CA LEU A 108 -1.47 -0.86 7.62
C LEU A 108 -0.23 -0.22 6.96
N GLY A 109 0.16 -0.72 5.78
CA GLY A 109 1.31 -0.20 5.04
C GLY A 109 1.12 1.24 4.56
N LYS A 110 -0.07 1.58 4.07
CA LYS A 110 -0.42 2.94 3.67
C LYS A 110 -0.43 3.90 4.84
N TRP A 111 -0.96 3.48 5.98
CA TRP A 111 -1.00 4.26 7.22
C TRP A 111 0.41 4.55 7.76
N ILE A 112 1.25 3.52 7.93
CA ILE A 112 2.65 3.72 8.39
C ILE A 112 3.47 4.56 7.40
N ALA A 113 3.20 4.42 6.10
CA ALA A 113 3.82 5.23 5.06
C ALA A 113 3.27 6.67 5.00
N GLY A 114 2.27 7.03 5.80
CA GLY A 114 1.65 8.36 5.80
C GLY A 114 0.90 8.69 4.50
N ARG A 115 0.54 7.69 3.69
CA ARG A 115 -0.19 7.88 2.42
C ARG A 115 -1.70 7.99 2.62
N GLU A 116 -2.22 7.30 3.63
CA GLU A 116 -3.61 7.38 4.09
C GLU A 116 -3.56 7.54 5.62
N PRO A 117 -3.38 8.79 6.12
CA PRO A 117 -3.22 9.05 7.56
C PRO A 117 -4.54 8.92 8.33
N GLU A 118 -5.67 9.02 7.62
CA GLU A 118 -7.00 8.82 8.17
C GLU A 118 -7.25 7.33 8.42
N PHE A 119 -7.46 6.99 9.68
CA PHE A 119 -7.79 5.63 10.08
C PHE A 119 -9.23 5.30 9.73
N ALA A 120 -9.45 4.26 8.92
CA ALA A 120 -10.78 3.67 8.76
C ALA A 120 -11.27 3.16 10.13
N GLY A 121 -12.18 3.91 10.77
CA GLY A 121 -12.84 3.52 12.02
C GLY A 121 -12.39 4.21 13.30
N VAL A 122 -11.36 5.07 13.27
CA VAL A 122 -11.09 6.01 14.38
C VAL A 122 -11.64 7.37 13.93
N PRO A 123 -12.71 7.90 14.56
CA PRO A 123 -13.20 9.22 14.19
C PRO A 123 -12.05 10.23 14.33
N PRO A 124 -11.94 11.22 13.42
CA PRO A 124 -11.02 12.32 13.63
C PRO A 124 -11.27 12.89 15.02
N PHE A 125 -10.22 13.31 15.73
CA PHE A 125 -10.40 13.99 17.00
C PHE A 125 -11.39 15.14 16.79
N ASP A 126 -12.52 15.12 17.51
CA ASP A 126 -13.50 16.22 17.51
C ASP A 126 -12.76 17.49 17.93
N THR A 127 -12.40 18.28 16.93
CA THR A 127 -11.73 19.55 17.11
C THR A 127 -12.53 20.54 16.29
N GLU A 128 -13.40 21.28 16.98
CA GLU A 128 -13.94 22.55 16.46
C GLU A 128 -12.79 23.52 16.12
N ASP A 129 -11.57 23.26 16.63
CA ASP A 129 -10.28 23.75 16.14
C ASP A 129 -9.64 22.73 15.17
N SER A 130 -10.27 22.53 14.01
CA SER A 130 -9.71 21.76 12.90
C SER A 130 -8.50 22.52 12.29
N ASP A 131 -7.44 22.63 13.09
CA ASP A 131 -6.04 22.77 12.71
C ASP A 131 -5.58 21.41 12.16
N THR A 132 -6.35 20.90 11.19
CA THR A 132 -6.27 19.59 10.51
C THR A 132 -4.93 19.36 9.78
N PHE A 133 -3.92 20.18 10.05
CA PHE A 133 -2.73 20.28 9.24
C PHE A 133 -1.43 20.61 9.99
N GLN A 134 -1.38 20.51 11.33
CA GLN A 134 -0.09 20.63 12.03
C GLN A 134 0.83 19.41 11.84
N TRP A 135 0.34 18.29 11.31
CA TRP A 135 1.20 17.13 11.00
C TRP A 135 2.13 17.38 9.79
N GLU A 136 1.65 18.09 8.77
CA GLU A 136 2.50 18.51 7.64
C GLU A 136 3.48 19.63 8.00
N ALA A 137 3.19 20.40 9.06
CA ALA A 137 4.07 21.44 9.60
C ALA A 137 5.40 20.85 10.14
N ASP A 138 5.34 19.63 10.69
CA ASP A 138 6.45 18.93 11.35
C ASP A 138 7.05 17.78 10.53
N LEU A 139 6.54 17.54 9.31
CA LEU A 139 7.18 16.59 8.41
C LEU A 139 8.61 17.06 8.08
N PRO A 140 9.61 16.18 8.20
CA PRO A 140 10.96 16.49 7.73
C PRO A 140 10.90 16.98 6.28
N ALA A 141 11.70 18.01 5.96
CA ALA A 141 11.64 18.70 4.67
C ALA A 141 11.68 17.75 3.45
N TRP A 142 12.34 16.60 3.56
CA TRP A 142 12.40 15.59 2.50
C TRP A 142 11.04 14.92 2.21
N ARG A 143 10.17 14.73 3.21
CA ARG A 143 8.86 14.08 3.05
C ARG A 143 7.81 15.03 2.47
N ARG A 144 7.93 16.33 2.77
CA ARG A 144 7.10 17.38 2.15
C ARG A 144 7.25 17.40 0.63
N VAL A 145 8.47 17.24 0.12
CA VAL A 145 8.74 17.25 -1.32
C VAL A 145 8.15 16.01 -2.01
N GLU A 146 8.25 14.84 -1.39
CA GLU A 146 7.76 13.57 -1.96
C GLU A 146 6.23 13.48 -2.00
N ILE A 147 5.54 13.92 -0.94
CA ILE A 147 4.05 13.95 -0.89
C ILE A 147 3.48 14.91 -1.95
N LEU A 148 4.13 16.06 -2.16
CA LEU A 148 3.72 17.01 -3.20
C LEU A 148 3.91 16.42 -4.60
N ASP A 149 5.01 15.69 -4.86
CA ASP A 149 5.29 15.08 -6.16
C ASP A 149 4.34 13.91 -6.47
N GLU A 150 4.07 13.02 -5.50
CA GLU A 150 3.10 11.93 -5.67
C GLU A 150 1.67 12.44 -5.94
N ARG A 151 1.29 13.55 -5.31
CA ARG A 151 -0.03 14.18 -5.53
C ARG A 151 -0.10 14.88 -6.88
N LEU A 152 0.96 15.58 -7.30
CA LEU A 152 1.07 16.13 -8.65
C LEU A 152 0.97 15.04 -9.72
N GLN A 153 1.63 13.90 -9.50
CA GLN A 153 1.58 12.76 -10.42
C GLN A 153 0.18 12.11 -10.45
N ARG A 154 -0.46 11.90 -9.31
CA ARG A 154 -1.87 11.41 -9.26
C ARG A 154 -2.84 12.39 -9.91
N ASP A 155 -2.75 13.68 -9.62
CA ASP A 155 -3.63 14.69 -10.22
C ASP A 155 -3.38 14.84 -11.72
N ALA A 156 -2.14 14.65 -12.18
CA ALA A 156 -1.80 14.61 -13.60
C ALA A 156 -2.38 13.36 -14.28
N GLU A 157 -2.27 12.18 -13.68
CA GLU A 157 -2.85 10.93 -14.22
C GLU A 157 -4.39 10.96 -14.21
N ILE A 158 -5.00 11.51 -13.16
CA ILE A 158 -6.44 11.74 -13.09
C ILE A 158 -6.86 12.73 -14.19
N ARG A 159 -6.14 13.84 -14.38
CA ARG A 159 -6.41 14.80 -15.48
C ARG A 159 -6.22 14.18 -16.87
N LYS A 160 -5.21 13.33 -17.08
CA LYS A 160 -5.03 12.59 -18.34
C LYS A 160 -6.17 11.59 -18.57
N SER A 161 -6.66 10.95 -17.51
CA SER A 161 -7.82 10.05 -17.55
C SER A 161 -9.10 10.77 -17.96
N PHE A 162 -9.35 11.97 -17.41
CA PHE A 162 -10.53 12.78 -17.76
C PHE A 162 -10.48 13.32 -19.20
N ARG A 163 -9.32 13.80 -19.68
CA ARG A 163 -9.16 14.22 -21.09
C ARG A 163 -9.50 13.13 -22.09
N ARG A 164 -9.19 11.86 -21.76
CA ARG A 164 -9.49 10.70 -22.62
C ARG A 164 -10.98 10.39 -22.70
N THR A 165 -11.72 10.54 -21.61
CA THR A 165 -13.19 10.39 -21.60
C THR A 165 -13.92 11.54 -22.30
N ASP A 166 -13.41 12.76 -22.16
CA ASP A 166 -13.98 13.92 -22.83
C ASP A 166 -13.76 13.86 -24.35
N ALA A 167 -12.58 13.41 -24.79
CA ALA A 167 -12.27 13.24 -26.20
C ALA A 167 -13.15 12.18 -26.88
N LEU A 168 -13.45 11.05 -26.21
CA LEU A 168 -14.42 10.09 -26.74
C LEU A 168 -15.80 10.74 -26.84
N ARG A 169 -16.26 11.42 -25.78
CA ARG A 169 -17.60 12.02 -25.76
C ARG A 169 -17.76 12.99 -26.93
N ALA A 170 -16.79 13.86 -27.15
CA ALA A 170 -16.78 14.79 -28.28
C ALA A 170 -16.80 14.08 -29.64
N GLU A 171 -16.05 12.99 -29.81
CA GLU A 171 -16.04 12.20 -31.05
C GLU A 171 -17.37 11.48 -31.29
N ILE A 172 -18.01 10.96 -30.25
CA ILE A 172 -19.36 10.38 -30.36
C ILE A 172 -20.37 11.44 -30.74
N GLU A 173 -20.36 12.60 -30.09
CA GLU A 173 -21.25 13.73 -30.41
C GLU A 173 -21.07 14.18 -31.86
N ARG A 174 -19.82 14.32 -32.33
CA ARG A 174 -19.50 14.64 -33.73
C ARG A 174 -20.09 13.63 -34.72
N ARG A 175 -20.03 12.33 -34.39
CA ARG A 175 -20.60 11.26 -35.24
C ARG A 175 -22.12 11.21 -35.19
N ILE A 176 -22.75 11.57 -34.06
CA ILE A 176 -24.20 11.77 -33.98
C ILE A 176 -24.62 12.93 -34.90
N GLU A 177 -23.92 14.06 -34.82
CA GLU A 177 -24.18 15.23 -35.68
C GLU A 177 -23.99 14.92 -37.17
N ALA A 178 -22.99 14.10 -37.51
CA ALA A 178 -22.75 13.63 -38.88
C ALA A 178 -23.77 12.56 -39.35
N GLY A 179 -24.63 12.06 -38.47
CA GLY A 179 -25.60 10.99 -38.76
C GLY A 179 -24.98 9.59 -38.86
N GLU A 180 -23.74 9.42 -38.41
CA GLU A 180 -23.00 8.15 -38.42
C GLU A 180 -23.34 7.27 -37.20
N LEU A 181 -23.82 7.89 -36.11
CA LEU A 181 -24.29 7.20 -34.90
C LEU A 181 -25.68 7.69 -34.50
N PRO A 182 -26.52 6.82 -33.91
CA PRO A 182 -27.82 7.24 -33.42
C PRO A 182 -27.69 8.03 -32.11
N ALA A 183 -28.63 8.95 -31.87
CA ALA A 183 -28.60 9.84 -30.70
C ALA A 183 -28.72 9.10 -29.34
N ASP A 184 -29.23 7.86 -29.35
CA ASP A 184 -29.41 7.04 -28.15
C ASP A 184 -28.15 6.23 -27.76
N VAL A 185 -27.06 6.34 -28.53
CA VAL A 185 -25.82 5.56 -28.35
C VAL A 185 -25.23 5.66 -26.94
N HIS A 186 -25.35 6.80 -26.26
CA HIS A 186 -24.88 6.97 -24.87
C HIS A 186 -25.63 6.14 -23.84
N THR A 187 -26.84 5.71 -24.14
CA THR A 187 -27.77 5.11 -23.17
C THR A 187 -28.14 3.66 -23.50
N ALA A 188 -28.19 3.32 -24.79
CA ALA A 188 -28.66 2.01 -25.25
C ALA A 188 -27.52 1.06 -25.65
N TRP A 189 -26.33 1.57 -25.95
CA TRP A 189 -25.23 0.75 -26.47
C TRP A 189 -24.24 0.36 -25.37
N LYS A 190 -23.63 -0.83 -25.52
CA LYS A 190 -22.58 -1.31 -24.62
C LYS A 190 -21.23 -0.79 -25.08
N TRP A 191 -20.43 -0.30 -24.14
CA TRP A 191 -19.05 0.11 -24.37
C TRP A 191 -18.03 -0.93 -23.91
N ARG A 192 -16.95 -1.07 -24.68
CA ARG A 192 -15.73 -1.76 -24.26
C ARG A 192 -14.53 -0.93 -24.70
N ALA A 193 -13.61 -0.68 -23.78
CA ALA A 193 -12.36 0.00 -24.07
C ALA A 193 -11.21 -1.01 -24.16
N THR A 194 -10.38 -0.88 -25.19
CA THR A 194 -9.10 -1.58 -25.34
C THR A 194 -7.94 -0.59 -25.21
N THR A 195 -6.70 -1.04 -25.37
CA THR A 195 -5.53 -0.15 -25.36
C THR A 195 -5.61 0.90 -26.47
N ASP A 196 -6.13 0.52 -27.65
CA ASP A 196 -6.00 1.28 -28.90
C ASP A 196 -7.34 1.86 -29.41
N SER A 197 -8.48 1.32 -28.96
CA SER A 197 -9.81 1.73 -29.44
C SER A 197 -10.90 1.59 -28.40
N TRP A 198 -12.06 2.18 -28.70
CA TRP A 198 -13.31 2.02 -27.96
C TRP A 198 -14.29 1.36 -28.92
N THR A 199 -14.90 0.25 -28.49
CA THR A 199 -15.92 -0.46 -29.25
C THR A 199 -17.28 -0.15 -28.64
N LEU A 200 -18.20 0.33 -29.48
CA LEU A 200 -19.61 0.51 -29.16
C LEU A 200 -20.40 -0.64 -29.80
N THR A 201 -21.21 -1.35 -29.02
CA THR A 201 -22.04 -2.44 -29.50
C THR A 201 -23.52 -2.13 -29.29
N SER A 202 -24.28 -2.11 -30.36
CA SER A 202 -25.72 -1.84 -30.32
C SER A 202 -26.51 -3.00 -29.69
N PRO A 203 -27.75 -2.77 -29.25
CA PRO A 203 -28.66 -3.85 -28.83
C PRO A 203 -28.91 -4.90 -29.92
N SER A 204 -28.81 -4.51 -31.20
CA SER A 204 -28.96 -5.40 -32.36
C SER A 204 -27.67 -6.15 -32.72
N GLY A 205 -26.55 -5.87 -32.04
CA GLY A 205 -25.26 -6.55 -32.24
C GLY A 205 -24.34 -5.88 -33.27
N GLU A 206 -24.67 -4.68 -33.74
CA GLU A 206 -23.78 -3.88 -34.58
C GLU A 206 -22.61 -3.34 -33.74
N CYS A 207 -21.40 -3.37 -34.29
CA CYS A 207 -20.19 -2.89 -33.61
C CYS A 207 -19.56 -1.73 -34.38
N VAL A 208 -19.31 -0.63 -33.68
CA VAL A 208 -18.57 0.52 -34.20
C VAL A 208 -17.31 0.71 -33.38
N GLU A 209 -16.17 0.80 -34.06
CA GLU A 209 -14.89 1.11 -33.43
C GLU A 209 -14.56 2.60 -33.57
N ILE A 210 -14.13 3.19 -32.45
CA ILE A 210 -13.65 4.56 -32.37
C ILE A 210 -12.18 4.48 -31.93
N PRO A 211 -11.22 4.87 -32.79
CA PRO A 211 -9.80 4.86 -32.42
C PRO A 211 -9.57 5.87 -31.29
N ARG A 212 -8.64 5.54 -30.38
CA ARG A 212 -8.22 6.50 -29.36
C ARG A 212 -7.43 7.64 -30.03
N PRO A 213 -7.62 8.90 -29.59
CA PRO A 213 -6.74 9.97 -30.03
C PRO A 213 -5.31 9.60 -29.64
N GLU A 214 -4.36 9.76 -30.58
CA GLU A 214 -2.94 9.63 -30.28
C GLU A 214 -2.62 10.61 -29.14
N SER A 215 -1.91 10.14 -28.11
CA SER A 215 -1.41 11.03 -27.09
C SER A 215 -0.42 11.99 -27.75
N GLU A 216 -0.82 13.26 -27.91
CA GLU A 216 0.16 14.33 -28.10
C GLU A 216 1.05 14.33 -26.85
N ASP A 217 2.31 13.89 -27.02
CA ASP A 217 3.36 13.88 -25.99
C ASP A 217 3.65 15.28 -25.43
#